data_AF-A0A165E2U0-F1
#
_entry.id   AF-A0A165E2U0-F1
#
_cell.length_a   1.000
_cell.length_b   1.000
_cell.length_c   1.000
_cell.angle_alpha   90.00
_cell.angle_beta   90.00
_cell.angle_gamma   90.00
#
_symmetry.space_group_name_H-M   'P 1'
#
loop_
_entity.id
_entity.type
_entity.pdbx_description
1 polymer ?
#
loop_
_entity_poly.entity_id
_entity_poly.type
_entity_poly.pdbx_seq_one_letter_code
_entity_poly.pdbx_strand_id
1 'polypeptide(L)'
;MSTEEELVIEYISQAKATGDDSESGELEWVYKVHWVGYPEDQASHEHDNGFFTELLDEFWAATDSDRDVKKHAKGTIIKPSQQYIGKHARKKAIPVGSNGDEGDSAAVEGVTKSGVHDLHMVSKDGASS
;
A
#
# COMPACT_ATOMS: atom_id res chain seq x y z
N MET A 1 12.85 8.16 32.19
CA MET A 1 13.48 7.44 31.08
C MET A 1 12.47 7.48 29.95
N SER A 2 12.70 8.33 28.95
CA SER A 2 11.83 8.39 27.78
C SER A 2 12.15 7.15 26.95
N THR A 3 11.20 6.22 26.87
CA THR A 3 11.27 5.12 25.89
C THR A 3 11.28 5.79 24.52
N GLU A 4 12.41 5.73 23.83
CA GLU A 4 12.51 6.15 22.44
C GLU A 4 11.51 5.28 21.65
N GLU A 5 10.36 5.85 21.29
CA GLU A 5 9.36 5.14 20.49
C GLU A 5 9.92 4.98 19.08
N GLU A 6 10.19 3.74 18.67
CA GLU A 6 10.63 3.42 17.32
C GLU A 6 9.49 3.73 16.35
N LEU A 7 9.65 4.80 15.56
CA LEU A 7 8.67 5.18 14.55
C LEU A 7 8.72 4.18 13.39
N VAL A 8 7.62 3.47 13.17
CA VAL A 8 7.49 2.49 12.08
C VAL A 8 6.78 3.12 10.89
N ILE A 9 7.36 2.99 9.70
CA ILE A 9 6.75 3.47 8.45
C ILE A 9 5.64 2.49 8.03
N GLU A 10 4.46 3.01 7.73
CA GLU A 10 3.31 2.25 7.23
C GLU A 10 3.38 2.05 5.70
N TYR A 11 3.57 3.15 4.95
CA TYR A 11 3.72 3.12 3.48
C TYR A 11 4.32 4.42 2.91
N ILE A 12 4.79 4.35 1.66
CA ILE A 12 5.28 5.49 0.90
C ILE A 12 4.21 5.93 -0.09
N SER A 13 3.76 7.19 0.00
CA SER A 13 2.71 7.71 -0.88
C SER A 13 3.24 8.42 -2.13
N GLN A 14 4.51 8.82 -2.11
CA GLN A 14 5.11 9.64 -3.17
C GLN A 14 6.64 9.57 -3.12
N ALA A 15 7.29 9.63 -4.28
CA ALA A 15 8.69 10.00 -4.44
C ALA A 15 8.79 11.28 -5.27
N LYS A 16 9.67 12.22 -4.89
CA LYS A 16 9.93 13.46 -5.62
C LYS A 16 11.41 13.57 -5.91
N ALA A 17 11.77 13.75 -7.18
CA ALA A 17 13.14 14.07 -7.57
C ALA A 17 13.44 15.50 -7.13
N THR A 18 14.30 15.66 -6.13
CA THR A 18 14.77 16.96 -5.68
C THR A 18 16.26 17.10 -5.96
N GLY A 19 16.75 18.32 -5.95
CA GLY A 19 18.17 18.60 -5.85
C GLY A 19 18.26 19.74 -4.85
N ASP A 20 18.55 19.39 -3.61
CA ASP A 20 18.56 20.34 -2.49
C ASP A 20 19.90 21.07 -2.40
N ASP A 21 20.97 20.41 -2.85
CA ASP A 21 22.31 20.90 -2.63
C ASP A 21 22.79 21.78 -3.79
N SER A 22 22.92 23.08 -3.51
CA SER A 22 23.48 24.06 -4.47
C SER A 22 24.97 23.85 -4.73
N GLU A 23 25.65 22.97 -3.99
CA GLU A 23 27.06 22.64 -4.21
C GLU A 23 27.24 21.37 -5.05
N SER A 24 26.42 20.33 -4.84
CA SER A 24 26.53 19.08 -5.61
C SER A 24 25.69 19.06 -6.88
N GLY A 25 24.51 19.70 -6.88
CA GLY A 25 23.59 19.71 -8.02
C GLY A 25 23.03 18.34 -8.42
N GLU A 26 23.38 17.27 -7.68
CA GLU A 26 22.91 15.92 -7.94
C GLU A 26 21.45 15.78 -7.51
N LEU A 27 20.69 15.06 -8.33
CA LEU A 27 19.30 14.75 -8.00
C LEU A 27 19.25 13.57 -7.04
N GLU A 28 18.27 13.62 -6.15
CA GLU A 28 17.96 12.56 -5.20
C GLU A 28 16.45 12.41 -5.04
N TRP A 29 16.02 11.24 -4.54
CA TRP A 29 14.63 11.00 -4.21
C TRP A 29 14.33 11.40 -2.77
N VAL A 30 13.29 12.20 -2.60
CA VAL A 30 12.66 12.45 -1.31
C VAL A 30 11.27 11.80 -1.30
N TYR A 31 11.01 11.00 -0.28
CA TYR A 31 9.82 10.15 -0.17
C TYR A 31 8.84 10.71 0.85
N LYS A 32 7.55 10.80 0.48
CA LYS A 32 6.48 11.12 1.43
C LYS A 32 6.00 9.84 2.13
N VAL A 33 6.43 9.67 3.37
CA VAL A 33 6.14 8.49 4.20
C VAL A 33 5.03 8.75 5.22
N HIS A 34 4.22 7.73 5.41
CA HIS A 34 3.16 7.70 6.42
C HIS A 34 3.57 6.76 7.55
N TRP A 35 3.25 7.14 8.78
CA TRP A 35 3.72 6.46 9.98
C TRP A 35 2.61 5.64 10.62
N VAL A 36 2.95 4.46 11.11
CA VAL A 36 2.00 3.57 11.80
C VAL A 36 1.42 4.30 13.01
N GLY A 37 0.09 4.44 13.04
CA GLY A 37 -0.60 5.07 14.18
C GLY A 37 -0.75 6.59 14.08
N TYR A 38 -0.19 7.22 13.05
CA TYR A 38 -0.33 8.64 12.80
C TYR A 38 -1.30 8.89 11.64
N PRO A 39 -2.03 10.02 11.67
CA PRO A 39 -2.94 10.37 10.58
C PRO A 39 -2.16 10.82 9.34
N GLU A 40 -2.81 10.77 8.16
CA GLU A 40 -2.18 11.07 6.86
C GLU A 40 -1.60 12.49 6.75
N ASP A 41 -2.11 13.45 7.52
CA ASP A 41 -1.63 14.83 7.56
C ASP A 41 -0.31 14.99 8.33
N GLN A 42 0.11 13.95 9.08
CA GLN A 42 1.39 13.88 9.78
C GLN A 42 2.46 13.09 9.01
N ALA A 43 2.25 12.83 7.72
CA ALA A 43 3.27 12.27 6.85
C ALA A 43 4.50 13.19 6.76
N SER A 44 5.71 12.61 6.78
CA SER A 44 6.97 13.34 6.65
C SER A 44 7.63 13.10 5.29
N HIS A 45 8.71 13.85 5.03
CA HIS A 45 9.53 13.72 3.82
C HIS A 45 10.91 13.19 4.21
N GLU A 46 11.24 11.98 3.76
CA GLU A 46 12.46 11.28 4.14
C GLU A 46 13.35 11.00 2.92
N HIS A 47 14.66 10.94 3.15
CA HIS A 47 15.65 10.56 2.16
C HIS A 47 15.88 9.03 2.20
N ASP A 48 16.46 8.46 1.14
CA ASP A 48 16.89 7.06 1.15
C ASP A 48 18.12 6.91 2.06
N ASN A 49 17.87 6.65 3.34
CA ASN A 49 18.88 6.43 4.36
C ASN A 49 19.22 4.94 4.55
N GLY A 50 18.69 4.04 3.70
CA GLY A 50 18.88 2.60 3.80
C GLY A 50 18.06 1.88 4.90
N PHE A 51 17.19 2.59 5.63
CA PHE A 51 16.44 2.02 6.76
C PHE A 51 15.14 1.27 6.36
N PHE A 52 14.61 1.49 5.16
CA PHE A 52 13.31 0.93 4.74
C PHE A 52 13.37 0.36 3.31
N THR A 53 14.42 -0.40 3.02
CA THR A 53 14.72 -0.97 1.70
C THR A 53 13.60 -1.84 1.14
N GLU A 54 13.01 -2.73 1.95
CA GLU A 54 11.89 -3.58 1.51
C GLU A 54 10.68 -2.75 1.08
N LEU A 55 10.37 -1.70 1.83
CA LEU A 55 9.25 -0.81 1.53
C LEU A 55 9.51 0.02 0.26
N LEU A 56 10.75 0.43 0.03
CA LEU A 56 11.17 1.07 -1.21
C LEU A 56 11.00 0.13 -2.40
N ASP A 57 11.40 -1.13 -2.28
CA ASP A 57 11.26 -2.10 -3.36
C ASP A 57 9.77 -2.37 -3.66
N GLU A 58 8.92 -2.52 -2.63
CA GLU A 58 7.46 -2.62 -2.82
C GLU A 58 6.87 -1.35 -3.46
N PHE A 59 7.33 -0.17 -3.07
CA PHE A 59 6.90 1.10 -3.67
C PHE A 59 7.26 1.15 -5.15
N TRP A 60 8.51 0.88 -5.51
CA TRP A 60 8.97 0.95 -6.90
C TRP A 60 8.33 -0.14 -7.77
N ALA A 61 8.13 -1.34 -7.25
CA ALA A 61 7.37 -2.39 -7.92
C ALA A 61 5.88 -2.04 -8.14
N ALA A 62 5.33 -1.16 -7.30
CA ALA A 62 3.98 -0.63 -7.44
C ALA A 62 3.88 0.59 -8.38
N THR A 63 5.00 0.98 -9.00
CA THR A 63 5.09 2.03 -10.00
C THR A 63 5.55 1.45 -11.34
N ASP A 64 5.14 2.05 -12.45
CA ASP A 64 5.68 1.75 -13.79
C ASP A 64 6.88 2.66 -14.14
N SER A 65 7.67 3.05 -13.13
CA SER A 65 8.72 4.06 -13.26
C SER A 65 10.09 3.56 -12.84
N ASP A 66 11.14 4.15 -13.44
CA ASP A 66 12.52 3.81 -13.12
C ASP A 66 12.97 4.40 -11.78
N ARG A 67 13.68 3.62 -10.97
CA ARG A 67 14.24 4.06 -9.67
C ARG A 67 15.47 4.95 -9.82
N ASP A 68 16.18 4.91 -10.95
CA ASP A 68 17.35 5.76 -11.17
C ASP A 68 16.95 7.22 -11.34
N VAL A 69 17.16 8.04 -10.31
CA VAL A 69 16.80 9.47 -10.27
C VAL A 69 17.43 10.27 -11.42
N LYS A 70 18.59 9.84 -11.94
CA LYS A 70 19.29 10.51 -13.04
C LYS A 70 18.51 10.46 -14.36
N LYS A 71 17.52 9.57 -14.47
CA LYS A 71 16.62 9.47 -15.62
C LYS A 71 15.41 10.41 -15.54
N HIS A 72 15.26 11.14 -14.43
CA HIS A 72 14.12 12.01 -14.17
C HIS A 72 14.52 13.47 -14.09
N ALA A 73 13.61 14.36 -14.48
CA ALA A 73 13.81 15.79 -14.31
C ALA A 73 13.59 16.21 -12.85
N LYS A 74 14.26 17.28 -12.41
CA LYS A 74 13.99 17.90 -11.11
C LYS A 74 12.51 18.25 -10.97
N GLY A 75 11.92 17.91 -9.84
CA GLY A 75 10.51 18.11 -9.54
C GLY A 75 9.59 17.01 -10.06
N THR A 76 10.11 15.97 -10.73
CA THR A 76 9.31 14.79 -11.10
C THR A 76 8.71 14.15 -9.85
N ILE A 77 7.41 13.85 -9.91
CA ILE A 77 6.66 13.21 -8.83
C ILE A 77 6.18 11.84 -9.31
N ILE A 78 6.53 10.80 -8.56
CA ILE A 78 6.08 9.43 -8.78
C ILE A 78 5.15 9.05 -7.63
N LYS A 79 4.01 8.46 -7.98
CA LYS A 79 3.02 7.93 -7.04
C LYS A 79 2.80 6.45 -7.34
N PRO A 80 2.69 5.60 -6.32
CA PRO A 80 2.43 4.18 -6.52
C PRO A 80 0.96 3.97 -6.90
N SER A 81 0.63 2.77 -7.32
CA SER A 81 -0.75 2.38 -7.58
C SER A 81 -1.64 2.53 -6.33
N GLN A 82 -2.93 2.78 -6.55
CA GLN A 82 -3.93 2.81 -5.46
C GLN A 82 -4.06 1.45 -4.76
N GLN A 83 -3.74 0.36 -5.45
CA GLN A 83 -3.74 -0.98 -4.86
C GLN A 83 -2.64 -1.13 -3.80
N TYR A 84 -1.45 -0.59 -4.03
CA TYR A 84 -0.37 -0.55 -3.03
C TYR A 84 -0.82 0.23 -1.79
N ILE A 85 -1.34 1.45 -1.97
CA ILE A 85 -1.82 2.29 -0.86
C ILE A 85 -2.91 1.54 -0.09
N GLY A 86 -3.86 0.94 -0.80
CA GLY A 86 -4.94 0.14 -0.19
C GLY A 86 -4.43 -1.10 0.56
N LYS A 87 -3.42 -1.82 0.06
CA LYS A 87 -2.83 -3.00 0.72
C LYS A 87 -2.23 -2.61 2.07
N HIS A 88 -1.50 -1.50 2.12
CA HIS A 88 -0.81 -1.09 3.34
C HIS A 88 -1.74 -0.38 4.33
N ALA A 89 -2.62 0.51 3.85
CA ALA A 89 -3.61 1.19 4.70
C ALA A 89 -4.67 0.22 5.29
N ARG A 90 -5.03 -0.86 4.58
CA ARG A 90 -6.05 -1.83 5.04
C ARG A 90 -5.52 -2.95 5.92
N LYS A 91 -4.20 -3.20 5.98
CA LYS A 91 -3.61 -4.19 6.90
C LYS A 91 -3.91 -3.91 8.38
N LYS A 92 -4.45 -2.73 8.70
CA LYS A 92 -4.91 -2.32 10.04
C LYS A 92 -6.39 -2.60 10.34
N ALA A 93 -7.20 -3.07 9.38
CA ALA A 93 -8.57 -3.51 9.66
C ALA A 93 -8.61 -4.95 10.24
N ILE A 94 -7.65 -5.31 11.10
CA ILE A 94 -7.75 -6.51 11.94
C ILE A 94 -8.68 -6.12 13.10
N PRO A 95 -9.86 -6.74 13.26
CA PRO A 95 -10.69 -6.48 14.43
C PRO A 95 -9.88 -6.88 15.66
N VAL A 96 -9.71 -5.96 16.60
CA VAL A 96 -9.30 -6.29 17.97
C VAL A 96 -10.51 -7.00 18.60
N GLY A 97 -10.61 -8.30 18.31
CA GLY A 97 -11.68 -9.19 18.74
C GLY A 97 -11.14 -10.21 19.71
N SER A 98 -11.09 -9.82 20.98
CA SER A 98 -11.29 -10.67 22.17
C SER A 98 -10.49 -11.99 22.26
N ASN A 99 -9.27 -11.92 22.79
CA ASN A 99 -8.78 -12.99 23.67
C ASN A 99 -9.34 -12.74 25.09
N GLY A 100 -10.65 -12.92 25.20
CA GLY A 100 -11.36 -13.10 26.46
C GLY A 100 -11.60 -14.60 26.64
N ASP A 101 -10.98 -15.11 27.69
CA ASP A 101 -11.11 -16.43 28.29
C ASP A 101 -12.56 -16.95 28.42
N GLU A 102 -12.71 -18.26 28.24
CA GLU A 102 -13.79 -19.18 28.66
C GLU A 102 -15.25 -18.67 28.80
N GLY A 103 -16.15 -19.32 28.04
CA GLY A 103 -17.60 -19.17 28.22
C GLY A 103 -18.44 -20.04 27.30
N ASP A 104 -18.57 -21.32 27.69
CA ASP A 104 -19.66 -22.26 27.36
C ASP A 104 -20.97 -21.63 26.86
N SER A 105 -21.48 -22.05 25.68
CA SER A 105 -22.90 -22.40 25.48
C SER A 105 -23.29 -22.66 24.01
N ALA A 106 -23.79 -23.88 23.79
CA ALA A 106 -24.94 -24.27 22.97
C ALA A 106 -24.88 -24.25 21.42
N ALA A 107 -25.16 -25.45 20.90
CA ALA A 107 -25.43 -25.83 19.52
C ALA A 107 -26.50 -25.01 18.79
N VAL A 108 -26.36 -24.89 17.47
CA VAL A 108 -27.49 -25.01 16.54
C VAL A 108 -27.08 -25.84 15.31
N GLU A 109 -27.73 -27.00 15.18
CA GLU A 109 -27.85 -27.73 13.91
C GLU A 109 -28.63 -26.88 12.90
N GLY A 110 -28.22 -26.92 11.63
CA GLY A 110 -28.86 -26.15 10.55
C GLY A 110 -28.45 -26.64 9.18
N VAL A 111 -28.85 -27.88 8.86
CA VAL A 111 -28.87 -28.44 7.51
C VAL A 111 -29.72 -27.59 6.56
N THR A 112 -29.28 -27.32 5.33
CA THR A 112 -30.05 -27.58 4.11
C THR A 112 -29.18 -27.50 2.85
N LYS A 113 -29.14 -28.63 2.13
CA LYS A 113 -28.78 -28.76 0.71
C LYS A 113 -29.94 -28.27 -0.17
N SER A 114 -29.60 -27.79 -1.37
CA SER A 114 -30.36 -27.75 -2.64
C SER A 114 -30.27 -26.36 -3.27
N GLY A 115 -30.07 -26.19 -4.56
CA GLY A 115 -30.10 -27.16 -5.64
C GLY A 115 -29.70 -26.50 -6.94
N VAL A 116 -29.31 -27.37 -7.86
CA VAL A 116 -29.15 -27.18 -9.30
C VAL A 116 -30.24 -26.31 -9.93
N HIS A 117 -29.87 -25.44 -10.85
CA HIS A 117 -30.58 -25.32 -12.12
C HIS A 117 -29.61 -25.05 -13.27
N ASP A 118 -29.85 -25.83 -14.30
CA ASP A 118 -29.19 -26.01 -15.58
C ASP A 118 -29.83 -25.08 -16.64
N LEU A 119 -29.22 -25.09 -17.84
CA LEU A 119 -29.67 -24.57 -19.14
C LEU A 119 -29.51 -23.06 -19.40
N HIS A 120 -28.83 -22.57 -20.45
CA HIS A 120 -28.69 -22.87 -21.90
C HIS A 120 -29.29 -21.71 -22.72
N MET A 121 -28.74 -21.53 -23.92
CA MET A 121 -29.18 -20.69 -25.05
C MET A 121 -28.63 -19.25 -25.07
N VAL A 122 -28.21 -18.66 -26.19
CA VAL A 122 -27.82 -19.11 -27.55
C VAL A 122 -27.22 -17.88 -28.24
N SER A 123 -26.29 -18.11 -29.16
CA SER A 123 -25.54 -17.18 -30.00
C SER A 123 -26.35 -16.11 -30.75
N LYS A 124 -25.67 -15.03 -31.16
CA LYS A 124 -25.77 -14.56 -32.55
C LYS A 124 -24.57 -13.71 -32.98
N ASP A 125 -23.74 -14.29 -33.84
CA ASP A 125 -22.89 -13.59 -34.79
C ASP A 125 -23.74 -12.75 -35.76
N GLY A 126 -23.22 -11.58 -36.13
CA GLY A 126 -23.81 -10.70 -37.14
C GLY A 126 -22.71 -9.99 -37.92
N ALA A 127 -22.22 -10.67 -38.96
CA ALA A 127 -21.35 -10.11 -39.98
C ALA A 127 -22.15 -9.53 -41.15
N SER A 128 -21.50 -8.58 -41.84
CA SER A 128 -21.69 -8.13 -43.22
C SER A 128 -22.74 -7.06 -43.53
N SER A 129 -22.24 -5.90 -43.95
CA SER A 129 -22.46 -5.36 -45.29
C SER A 129 -21.19 -4.64 -45.75
#